data_AF-A0A378Q7L0-F1
#
_entry.id   AF-A0A378Q7L0-F1
#
_cell.length_a   1.000
_cell.length_b   1.000
_cell.length_c   1.000
_cell.angle_alpha   90.00
_cell.angle_beta   90.00
_cell.angle_gamma   90.00
#
_symmetry.space_group_name_H-M   'P 1'
#
loop_
_entity.id
_entity.type
_entity.pdbx_description
1 polymer ?
#
loop_
_entity_poly.entity_id
_entity_poly.type
_entity_poly.pdbx_seq_one_letter_code
_entity_poly.pdbx_strand_id
1 'polypeptide(L)'
;MTDQDFEAIVFADSERWENREIGAEMAYAKKTNQTGARRAALNGTGRDKTQLISIRLPITLIEDLKLIGQAEGVGYQTLAKLVLQRFADAEHRKKFNQVVAEKLRLEAELAAMRSQMAQLKQA
;
A
#
# COMPACT_ATOMS: atom_id res chain seq x y z
N MET A 1 -16.74 18.44 32.57
CA MET A 1 -16.87 18.55 31.10
C MET A 1 -17.30 17.17 30.64
N THR A 2 -18.56 17.04 30.27
CA THR A 2 -19.16 15.75 29.88
C THR A 2 -18.86 15.48 28.40
N ASP A 3 -18.90 14.22 27.96
CA ASP A 3 -18.70 13.87 26.54
C ASP A 3 -19.69 14.61 25.61
N GLN A 4 -20.88 14.91 26.12
CA GLN A 4 -21.89 15.69 25.38
C GLN A 4 -21.47 17.15 25.15
N ASP A 5 -20.77 17.76 26.11
CA ASP A 5 -20.24 19.12 25.97
C ASP A 5 -19.13 19.17 24.90
N PHE A 6 -18.35 18.09 24.76
CA PHE A 6 -17.28 18.00 23.77
C PHE A 6 -17.82 17.82 22.35
N GLU A 7 -18.80 16.93 22.16
CA GLU A 7 -19.45 16.77 20.85
C GLU A 7 -20.15 18.05 20.39
N ALA A 8 -20.84 18.76 21.29
CA ALA A 8 -21.50 20.02 20.97
C ALA A 8 -20.51 21.07 20.46
N ILE A 9 -19.29 21.14 21.02
CA ILE A 9 -18.26 22.08 20.60
C ILE A 9 -17.62 21.68 19.26
N VAL A 10 -17.34 20.39 19.06
CA VAL A 10 -16.66 19.89 17.86
C VAL A 10 -17.57 19.93 16.63
N PHE A 11 -18.87 19.67 16.80
CA PHE A 11 -19.84 19.60 15.71
C PHE A 11 -20.73 20.85 15.58
N ALA A 12 -20.48 21.91 16.38
CA ALA A 12 -21.25 23.16 16.32
C ALA A 12 -21.37 23.76 14.90
N ASP A 13 -20.31 23.65 14.10
CA ASP A 13 -20.26 24.18 12.74
C ASP A 13 -20.61 23.14 11.65
N SER A 14 -21.00 21.91 12.03
CA SER A 14 -21.28 20.82 11.09
C SER A 14 -22.48 21.11 10.20
N GLU A 15 -23.57 21.66 10.74
CA GLU A 15 -24.76 22.00 9.94
C GLU A 15 -24.48 23.13 8.94
N ARG A 16 -23.64 24.11 9.33
CA ARG A 16 -23.23 25.23 8.47
C ARG A 16 -22.32 24.77 7.33
N TRP A 17 -21.52 23.74 7.56
CA TRP A 17 -20.70 23.09 6.54
C TRP A 17 -21.54 22.31 5.52
N GLU A 18 -22.51 21.52 6.00
CA GLU A 18 -23.44 20.76 5.13
C GLU A 18 -24.32 21.68 4.27
N ASN A 19 -24.75 22.81 4.82
CA ASN A 19 -25.53 23.83 4.09
C ASN A 19 -24.68 24.71 3.15
N ARG A 20 -23.36 24.46 3.05
CA ARG A 20 -22.39 25.24 2.26
C ARG A 20 -22.29 26.72 2.65
N GLU A 21 -22.69 27.09 3.87
CA GLU A 21 -22.57 28.46 4.38
C GLU A 21 -21.11 28.84 4.66
N ILE A 22 -20.29 27.85 4.99
CA ILE A 22 -18.84 27.97 5.18
C ILE A 22 -18.11 27.06 4.18
N GLY A 23 -16.96 27.51 3.68
CA GLY A 23 -16.12 26.73 2.75
C GLY A 23 -16.50 26.79 1.26
N ALA A 24 -17.67 27.34 0.91
CA ALA A 24 -18.07 27.56 -0.49
C ALA A 24 -17.45 28.83 -1.10
N GLU A 25 -17.15 29.84 -0.28
CA GLU A 25 -16.53 31.09 -0.72
C GLU A 25 -15.02 31.10 -0.48
N MET A 26 -14.28 31.79 -1.37
CA MET A 26 -12.82 31.94 -1.24
C MET A 26 -12.38 32.63 0.05
N ALA A 27 -13.26 33.38 0.72
CA ALA A 27 -12.99 34.01 2.01
C ALA A 27 -12.66 32.99 3.13
N TYR A 28 -13.21 31.77 3.03
CA TYR A 28 -12.96 30.69 3.98
C TYR A 28 -11.76 29.80 3.58
N ALA A 29 -11.20 30.00 2.38
CA ALA A 29 -10.07 29.25 1.87
C ALA A 29 -8.75 29.97 2.20
N LYS A 30 -8.06 29.53 3.25
CA LYS A 30 -6.71 30.03 3.57
C LYS A 30 -5.66 29.31 2.71
N LYS A 31 -5.00 30.04 1.82
CA LYS A 31 -3.87 29.52 1.04
C LYS A 31 -2.78 29.08 2.03
N THR A 32 -2.47 27.79 2.03
CA THR A 32 -1.43 27.24 2.88
C THR A 32 -0.07 27.77 2.45
N ASN A 33 0.76 28.21 3.40
CA ASN A 33 2.14 28.61 3.17
C ASN A 33 3.06 27.41 2.87
N GLN A 34 2.51 26.20 2.69
CA GLN A 34 3.29 25.03 2.28
C GLN A 34 3.79 25.22 0.85
N THR A 35 5.04 25.66 0.76
CA THR A 35 5.79 25.85 -0.48
C THR A 35 5.90 24.53 -1.23
N GLY A 36 5.91 24.56 -2.57
CA GLY A 36 6.15 23.38 -3.42
C GLY A 36 7.42 22.61 -3.04
N ALA A 37 8.41 23.29 -2.46
CA ALA A 37 9.63 22.70 -1.89
C ALA A 37 9.37 21.67 -0.78
N ARG A 38 8.39 21.90 0.12
CA ARG A 38 8.05 20.93 1.19
C ARG A 38 7.38 19.68 0.62
N ARG A 39 6.54 19.85 -0.40
CA ARG A 39 5.92 18.75 -1.15
C ARG A 39 6.97 17.94 -1.92
N ALA A 40 7.94 18.61 -2.53
CA ALA A 40 9.06 17.97 -3.22
C ALA A 40 9.99 17.20 -2.27
N ALA A 41 10.25 17.73 -1.07
CA ALA A 41 11.04 17.06 -0.04
C ALA A 41 10.35 15.79 0.49
N LEU A 42 9.03 15.81 0.69
CA LEU A 42 8.25 14.62 1.04
C LEU A 42 8.18 13.59 -0.10
N ASN A 43 8.25 14.05 -1.35
CA ASN A 43 8.24 13.23 -2.56
C ASN A 43 9.65 12.84 -3.04
N GLY A 44 10.67 12.91 -2.18
CA GLY A 44 12.09 12.73 -2.51
C GLY A 44 12.42 11.50 -3.36
N THR A 45 13.53 11.57 -4.10
CA THR A 45 13.97 10.63 -5.16
C THR A 45 14.59 9.31 -4.67
N GLY A 46 14.43 8.96 -3.38
CA GLY A 46 15.02 7.75 -2.78
C GLY A 46 14.16 6.48 -2.91
N ARG A 47 14.71 5.33 -2.48
CA ARG A 47 14.00 4.04 -2.39
C ARG A 47 12.80 4.08 -1.41
N ASP A 48 12.78 5.04 -0.50
CA ASP A 48 11.71 5.22 0.50
C ASP A 48 10.57 6.14 0.02
N LYS A 49 10.55 6.46 -1.29
CA LYS A 49 9.51 7.30 -1.88
C LYS A 49 8.16 6.62 -1.74
N THR A 50 7.27 7.24 -0.95
CA THR A 50 5.90 6.76 -0.78
C THR A 50 4.97 7.60 -1.65
N GLN A 51 4.10 6.95 -2.43
CA GLN A 51 3.03 7.64 -3.15
C GLN A 51 1.77 7.65 -2.30
N LEU A 52 1.15 8.82 -2.15
CA LEU A 52 -0.17 8.91 -1.55
C LEU A 52 -1.18 8.26 -2.50
N ILE A 53 -1.84 7.21 -2.04
CA ILE A 53 -2.95 6.56 -2.75
C ILE A 53 -4.22 6.74 -1.93
N SER A 54 -5.32 7.06 -2.61
CA SER A 54 -6.65 7.05 -2.02
C SER A 54 -7.34 5.76 -2.43
N ILE A 55 -7.58 4.87 -1.47
CA ILE A 55 -8.27 3.60 -1.68
C ILE A 55 -9.54 3.59 -0.84
N ARG A 56 -10.64 3.10 -1.43
CA ARG A 56 -11.88 2.83 -0.67
C ARG A 56 -11.79 1.40 -0.14
N LEU A 57 -11.99 1.26 1.17
CA LEU A 57 -12.03 -0.03 1.86
C LEU A 57 -13.38 -0.16 2.58
N PRO A 58 -13.91 -1.38 2.75
CA PRO A 58 -15.07 -1.63 3.61
C PRO A 58 -14.81 -1.14 5.04
N ILE A 59 -15.83 -0.58 5.70
CA ILE A 59 -15.71 -0.04 7.06
C ILE A 59 -15.27 -1.13 8.04
N THR A 60 -15.87 -2.32 7.95
CA THR A 60 -15.55 -3.48 8.79
C THR A 60 -14.07 -3.85 8.71
N LEU A 61 -13.49 -3.86 7.50
CA LEU A 61 -12.07 -4.16 7.31
C LEU A 61 -11.17 -3.09 7.96
N ILE A 62 -11.57 -1.82 7.93
CA ILE A 62 -10.81 -0.74 8.57
C ILE A 62 -10.83 -0.92 10.10
N GLU A 63 -11.97 -1.31 10.67
CA GLU A 63 -12.12 -1.60 12.10
C GLU A 63 -11.26 -2.79 12.52
N ASP A 64 -11.29 -3.88 11.77
CA ASP A 64 -10.45 -5.06 12.02
C ASP A 64 -8.97 -4.71 11.97
N LEU A 65 -8.53 -3.94 10.96
CA LEU A 65 -7.14 -3.49 10.84
C LEU A 65 -6.72 -2.57 12.00
N LYS A 66 -7.64 -1.76 12.54
CA LYS A 66 -7.37 -0.96 13.72
C LYS A 66 -7.20 -1.83 14.96
N LEU A 67 -8.07 -2.83 15.15
CA LEU A 67 -8.00 -3.75 16.29
C LEU A 67 -6.70 -4.56 16.27
N ILE A 68 -6.34 -5.13 15.11
CA ILE A 68 -5.09 -5.87 14.93
C ILE A 68 -3.90 -4.95 15.13
N GLY A 69 -3.95 -3.73 14.59
CA GLY A 69 -2.89 -2.74 14.78
C GLY A 69 -2.66 -2.41 16.26
N GLN A 70 -3.73 -2.22 17.02
CA GLN A 70 -3.65 -1.98 18.47
C GLN A 70 -2.99 -3.15 19.21
N ALA A 71 -3.36 -4.39 18.88
CA ALA A 71 -2.76 -5.58 19.49
C ALA A 71 -1.26 -5.72 19.20
N GLU A 72 -0.84 -5.38 17.98
CA GLU A 72 0.56 -5.44 17.53
C GLU A 72 1.37 -4.16 17.88
N GLY A 73 0.74 -3.16 18.49
CA GLY A 73 1.37 -1.87 18.84
C GLY A 73 1.71 -0.98 17.63
N VAL A 74 1.09 -1.20 16.48
CA VAL A 74 1.32 -0.43 15.24
C VAL A 74 0.04 0.25 14.74
N GLY A 75 0.18 1.44 14.16
CA GLY A 75 -0.96 2.11 13.53
C GLY A 75 -1.52 1.29 12.35
N TYR A 76 -2.85 1.29 12.16
CA TYR A 76 -3.50 0.51 11.10
C TYR A 76 -2.96 0.82 9.70
N GLN A 77 -2.56 2.06 9.43
CA GLN A 77 -1.96 2.46 8.15
C GLN A 77 -0.59 1.81 7.94
N THR A 78 0.23 1.69 9.00
CA THR A 78 1.51 1.01 8.94
C THR A 78 1.31 -0.49 8.75
N LEU A 79 0.35 -1.08 9.48
CA LEU A 79 -0.02 -2.48 9.31
C LEU A 79 -0.46 -2.78 7.87
N ALA A 80 -1.34 -1.95 7.31
CA ALA A 80 -1.81 -2.12 5.94
C ALA A 80 -0.66 -2.09 4.92
N LYS A 81 0.30 -1.17 5.08
CA LYS A 81 1.50 -1.12 4.22
C LYS A 81 2.33 -2.40 4.32
N LEU A 82 2.56 -2.89 5.55
CA LEU A 82 3.34 -4.11 5.79
C LEU A 82 2.67 -5.34 5.18
N VAL A 83 1.34 -5.46 5.31
CA VAL A 83 0.57 -6.57 4.73
C VAL A 83 0.68 -6.55 3.21
N LEU A 84 0.49 -5.39 2.57
CA LEU A 84 0.61 -5.25 1.11
C LEU A 84 2.02 -5.58 0.63
N GLN A 85 3.05 -5.11 1.33
CA GLN A 85 4.45 -5.42 1.00
C GLN A 85 4.72 -6.92 1.11
N ARG A 86 4.32 -7.54 2.22
CA ARG A 86 4.50 -8.99 2.44
C ARG A 86 3.80 -9.82 1.37
N PHE A 87 2.61 -9.41 0.96
CA PHE A 87 1.87 -10.06 -0.12
C PHE A 87 2.61 -9.95 -1.45
N ALA A 88 3.05 -8.74 -1.84
CA ALA A 88 3.80 -8.53 -3.07
C ALA A 88 5.10 -9.35 -3.09
N ASP A 89 5.85 -9.36 -1.98
CA ASP A 89 7.09 -10.12 -1.87
C ASP A 89 6.84 -11.63 -1.97
N ALA A 90 5.76 -12.14 -1.38
CA ALA A 90 5.40 -13.55 -1.46
C ALA A 90 5.06 -13.96 -2.90
N GLU A 91 4.29 -13.16 -3.62
CA GLU A 91 3.93 -13.43 -5.01
C GLU A 91 5.14 -13.35 -5.94
N HIS A 92 6.05 -12.41 -5.73
CA HIS A 92 7.31 -12.35 -6.49
C HIS A 92 8.18 -13.58 -6.25
N ARG A 93 8.34 -14.02 -4.99
CA ARG A 93 9.08 -15.24 -4.67
C ARG A 93 8.47 -16.47 -5.34
N LYS A 94 7.14 -16.59 -5.33
CA LYS A 94 6.43 -17.69 -5.97
C LYS A 94 6.72 -17.75 -7.47
N LYS A 95 6.60 -16.62 -8.18
CA LYS A 95 6.92 -16.52 -9.61
C LYS A 95 8.39 -16.84 -9.90
N PHE A 96 9.31 -16.32 -9.10
CA PHE A 96 10.74 -16.59 -9.26
C PHE A 96 11.04 -18.08 -9.12
N ASN A 97 10.49 -18.73 -8.09
CA ASN A 97 10.67 -20.16 -7.87
C ASN A 97 10.11 -21.00 -9.03
N GLN A 98 8.99 -20.59 -9.62
CA GLN A 98 8.43 -21.25 -10.81
C GLN A 98 9.39 -21.16 -12.01
N VAL A 99 9.92 -19.98 -12.29
CA VAL A 99 10.88 -19.77 -13.39
C VAL A 99 12.16 -20.58 -13.18
N VAL A 100 12.68 -20.63 -11.95
CA VAL A 100 13.87 -21.43 -11.62
C VAL A 100 13.60 -22.91 -11.81
N ALA A 101 12.46 -23.41 -11.33
CA ALA A 101 12.08 -24.81 -11.49
C ALA A 101 11.92 -25.19 -12.97
N GLU A 102 11.31 -24.32 -13.78
CA GLU A 102 11.15 -24.53 -15.21
C GLU A 102 12.50 -24.56 -15.93
N LYS A 103 13.39 -23.61 -15.62
CA LYS A 103 14.75 -23.57 -16.18
C LYS A 103 15.52 -24.87 -15.88
N LEU A 104 15.51 -25.33 -14.63
CA LEU A 104 16.19 -26.56 -14.23
C LEU A 104 15.64 -27.78 -14.97
N ARG A 105 14.32 -27.84 -15.17
CA ARG A 105 13.68 -28.91 -15.93
C ARG A 105 14.13 -28.91 -17.40
N LEU A 106 14.13 -27.74 -18.04
CA LEU A 106 14.58 -27.60 -19.43
C LEU A 106 16.06 -27.95 -19.58
N GLU A 107 16.91 -27.55 -18.63
CA GLU A 107 18.34 -27.91 -18.64
C GLU A 107 18.54 -29.44 -18.51
N ALA A 108 17.75 -30.10 -17.67
CA ALA A 108 17.77 -31.56 -17.53
C ALA A 108 17.30 -32.27 -18.81
N GLU A 109 16.21 -31.80 -19.43
CA GLU A 109 15.71 -32.33 -20.70
C GLU A 109 16.73 -32.14 -21.84
N LEU A 110 17.37 -30.96 -21.91
CA LEU A 110 18.41 -30.67 -22.90
C LEU A 110 19.66 -31.56 -22.70
N ALA A 111 20.06 -31.79 -21.45
CA ALA A 111 21.18 -32.68 -21.12
C ALA A 111 20.87 -34.13 -21.51
N ALA A 112 19.66 -34.62 -21.22
CA ALA A 112 19.20 -35.94 -21.63
C ALA A 112 19.21 -36.09 -23.16
N MET A 113 18.65 -35.11 -23.88
CA MET A 113 18.61 -35.12 -25.35
C MET A 113 20.01 -35.08 -25.97
N ARG A 114 20.94 -34.31 -25.40
CA ARG A 114 22.35 -34.28 -25.83
C ARG A 114 23.04 -35.63 -25.64
N SER A 115 22.75 -36.33 -24.54
CA SER A 115 23.33 -37.66 -24.30
C SER A 115 22.81 -38.72 -25.29
N GLN A 116 21.52 -38.69 -25.61
CA GLN A 116 20.92 -39.58 -26.62
C GLN A 116 21.48 -39.34 -28.02
N MET A 117 21.65 -38.08 -28.41
CA MET A 117 22.27 -37.72 -29.69
C MET A 117 23.73 -38.17 -29.81
N ALA A 118 24.49 -38.15 -28.71
CA ALA A 118 25.86 -38.64 -28.69
C ALA A 118 25.93 -40.17 -28.88
N GLN A 119 25.00 -40.91 -28.27
CA GLN A 119 24.90 -42.36 -28.41
C GLN A 119 24.52 -42.78 -29.84
N LEU A 120 23.58 -42.07 -30.47
CA LEU A 120 23.17 -42.34 -31.85
C LEU A 120 24.28 -42.05 -32.89
N LYS A 121 25.20 -41.12 -32.60
CA LYS A 121 26.34 -40.82 -33.48
C LYS A 121 27.49 -41.84 -33.37
N GLN A 122 27.49 -42.68 -32.35
CA GLN A 122 28.52 -43.72 -32.14
C GLN A 122 28.09 -45.11 -32.63
N ALA A 123 26.83 -45.29 -33.03
CA ALA A 123 26.30 -46.50 -33.67
C ALA A 123 26.34 -46.37 -35.20
#